data_AF-A0A6B3G9Z1-F1
#
_entry.id   AF-A0A6B3G9Z1-F1
#
_cell.length_a   1.000
_cell.length_b   1.000
_cell.length_c   1.000
_cell.angle_alpha   90.00
_cell.angle_beta   90.00
_cell.angle_gamma   90.00
#
_symmetry.space_group_name_H-M   'P 1'
#
loop_
_entity.id
_entity.type
_entity.pdbx_description
1 polymer ?
#
loop_
_entity_poly.entity_id
_entity_poly.type
_entity_poly.pdbx_seq_one_letter_code
_entity_poly.pdbx_strand_id
1 'polypeptide(L)'
;GSGGDPHGNGQKLDTLLGKLLRIDPSGGDPYAIPADNPFVDDANAKDEIWAYGLRNPWRFSFDAGTGDLLIGDVGQSDWEEIDWA
;
A
#
# COMPACT_ATOMS: atom_id res chain seq x y z
N GLY A 1 3.68 -8.62 11.75
CA GLY A 1 3.61 -9.75 10.82
C GLY A 1 4.47 -10.91 11.28
N SER A 2 4.17 -12.13 10.84
CA SER A 2 5.07 -13.29 11.00
C SER A 2 6.31 -13.12 10.12
N GLY A 3 7.43 -13.71 10.53
CA GLY A 3 8.67 -13.56 9.79
C GLY A 3 8.66 -14.21 8.40
N GLY A 4 9.28 -13.56 7.42
CA GLY A 4 9.42 -14.06 6.04
C GLY A 4 8.17 -14.06 5.17
N ASP A 5 7.07 -13.38 5.56
CA ASP A 5 5.78 -13.37 4.84
C ASP A 5 5.34 -14.78 4.39
N PRO A 6 5.00 -15.69 5.32
CA PRO A 6 4.73 -17.10 5.01
C PRO A 6 3.52 -17.31 4.09
N HIS A 7 2.72 -16.26 3.84
CA HIS A 7 1.57 -16.28 2.95
C HIS A 7 1.80 -15.51 1.64
N GLY A 8 2.96 -14.87 1.47
CA GLY A 8 3.31 -14.07 0.31
C GLY A 8 2.33 -12.91 0.07
N ASN A 9 1.72 -12.39 1.13
CA ASN A 9 0.66 -11.40 1.01
C ASN A 9 1.16 -10.08 0.42
N GLY A 10 2.43 -9.70 0.66
CA GLY A 10 2.99 -8.47 0.11
C GLY A 10 2.81 -8.38 -1.40
N GLN A 11 3.03 -9.49 -2.11
CA GLN A 11 2.97 -9.59 -3.57
C GLN A 11 1.59 -9.92 -4.14
N LYS A 12 0.66 -10.39 -3.31
CA LYS A 12 -0.70 -10.72 -3.76
C LYS A 12 -1.56 -9.47 -3.89
N LEU A 13 -2.17 -9.28 -5.04
CA LEU A 13 -3.07 -8.14 -5.30
C LEU A 13 -4.54 -8.45 -4.94
N ASP A 14 -4.89 -9.70 -4.69
CA ASP A 14 -6.23 -10.14 -4.28
C ASP A 14 -6.52 -9.93 -2.77
N THR A 15 -5.57 -9.35 -2.05
CA THR A 15 -5.62 -9.09 -0.61
C THR A 15 -5.17 -7.67 -0.28
N LEU A 16 -5.77 -7.09 0.77
CA LEU A 16 -5.41 -5.78 1.31
C LEU A 16 -4.22 -5.84 2.30
N LEU A 17 -3.66 -7.03 2.53
CA LEU A 17 -2.54 -7.21 3.46
C LEU A 17 -1.20 -6.87 2.78
N GLY A 18 -0.35 -6.12 3.50
CA GLY A 18 0.94 -5.67 2.97
C GLY A 18 0.80 -4.66 1.84
N LYS A 19 -0.15 -3.74 1.98
CA LYS A 19 -0.53 -2.72 0.99
C LYS A 19 -0.60 -1.34 1.63
N LEU A 20 -0.36 -0.32 0.82
CA LEU A 20 -0.82 1.03 1.08
C LEU A 20 -2.13 1.22 0.31
N LEU A 21 -3.16 1.68 1.00
CA LEU A 21 -4.49 1.86 0.43
C LEU A 21 -4.79 3.33 0.20
N ARG A 22 -5.43 3.65 -0.92
CA ARG A 22 -5.94 4.99 -1.23
C ARG A 22 -7.44 4.93 -1.49
N ILE A 23 -8.21 5.65 -0.68
CA ILE A 23 -9.67 5.73 -0.74
C ILE A 23 -10.12 7.19 -0.75
N ASP A 24 -11.34 7.43 -1.23
CA ASP A 24 -12.05 8.71 -1.05
C ASP A 24 -13.14 8.54 0.04
N PRO A 25 -12.90 9.01 1.28
CA PRO A 25 -13.86 8.91 2.37
C PRO A 25 -15.07 9.84 2.19
N SER A 26 -15.04 10.79 1.26
CA SER A 26 -16.14 11.71 0.98
C SER A 26 -17.08 11.22 -0.13
N GLY A 27 -16.66 10.20 -0.89
CA GLY A 27 -17.35 9.73 -2.09
C GLY A 27 -18.54 8.79 -1.86
N GLY A 28 -18.88 8.45 -0.62
CA GLY A 28 -20.03 7.59 -0.31
C GLY A 28 -19.91 6.89 1.04
N ASP A 29 -20.85 5.99 1.33
CA ASP A 29 -20.85 5.15 2.54
C ASP A 29 -20.54 3.70 2.13
N PRO A 30 -19.39 3.10 2.52
CA PRO A 30 -18.39 3.61 3.48
C PRO A 30 -17.29 4.51 2.90
N TYR A 31 -17.03 4.44 1.60
CA TYR A 31 -16.05 5.26 0.84
C TYR A 31 -16.20 4.99 -0.66
N ALA A 32 -15.55 5.80 -1.48
CA ALA A 32 -15.35 5.54 -2.92
C ALA A 32 -13.89 5.20 -3.24
N ILE A 33 -13.68 4.66 -4.44
CA ILE A 33 -12.35 4.40 -5.00
C ILE A 33 -11.98 5.54 -5.96
N PRO A 34 -10.82 6.21 -5.76
CA PRO A 34 -10.30 7.14 -6.75
C PRO A 34 -10.07 6.44 -8.09
N ALA A 35 -10.64 6.99 -9.17
CA ALA A 35 -10.58 6.40 -10.50
C ALA A 35 -9.16 6.36 -11.10
N ASP A 36 -8.21 7.08 -10.50
CA ASP A 36 -6.79 7.11 -10.84
C ASP A 36 -5.93 6.15 -9.99
N ASN A 37 -6.56 5.28 -9.18
CA ASN A 37 -5.82 4.21 -8.53
C ASN A 37 -5.23 3.24 -9.58
N PRO A 38 -4.02 2.70 -9.35
CA PRO A 38 -3.28 1.95 -10.37
C PRO A 38 -3.90 0.61 -10.78
N PHE A 39 -4.83 0.07 -9.98
CA PHE A 39 -5.38 -1.28 -10.16
C PHE A 39 -6.88 -1.33 -10.46
N VAL A 40 -7.55 -0.18 -10.69
CA VAL A 40 -9.01 -0.13 -10.88
C VAL A 40 -9.53 -0.92 -12.09
N ASP A 41 -8.67 -1.20 -13.07
CA ASP A 41 -9.00 -1.95 -14.28
C ASP A 41 -8.55 -3.43 -14.23
N ASP A 42 -7.94 -3.88 -13.12
CA ASP A 42 -7.50 -5.28 -12.95
C ASP A 42 -8.48 -6.09 -12.10
N ALA A 43 -9.22 -6.97 -12.76
CA ALA A 43 -10.19 -7.85 -12.11
C ALA A 43 -9.61 -8.81 -11.05
N ASN A 44 -8.28 -8.97 -11.00
CA ASN A 44 -7.59 -9.82 -10.02
C ASN A 44 -6.98 -9.02 -8.87
N ALA A 45 -7.08 -7.69 -8.90
CA ALA A 45 -6.56 -6.81 -7.88
C ALA A 45 -7.68 -6.23 -7.00
N LYS A 46 -7.30 -5.63 -5.89
CA LYS A 46 -8.17 -4.80 -5.06
C LYS A 46 -7.99 -3.34 -5.46
N ASP A 47 -9.09 -2.69 -5.83
CA ASP A 47 -9.07 -1.33 -6.38
C ASP A 47 -8.56 -0.29 -5.37
N GLU A 48 -8.59 -0.61 -4.07
CA GLU A 48 -8.03 0.23 -3.00
C GLU A 48 -6.49 0.33 -3.02
N ILE A 49 -5.79 -0.59 -3.70
CA ILE A 49 -4.33 -0.68 -3.64
C ILE A 49 -3.71 0.54 -4.35
N TRP A 50 -2.87 1.28 -3.63
CA TRP A 50 -1.98 2.30 -4.20
C TRP A 50 -0.56 1.76 -4.39
N ALA A 51 -0.05 1.05 -3.38
CA ALA A 51 1.24 0.36 -3.45
C ALA A 51 1.15 -1.02 -2.77
N TYR A 52 2.01 -1.94 -3.20
CA TYR A 52 2.09 -3.31 -2.68
C TYR A 52 3.54 -3.70 -2.39
N GLY A 53 3.74 -4.83 -1.72
CA GLY A 53 5.06 -5.32 -1.32
C GLY A 53 5.44 -4.97 0.12
N LEU A 54 4.62 -4.19 0.83
CA LEU A 54 4.92 -3.72 2.18
C LEU A 54 4.85 -4.87 3.20
N ARG A 55 5.83 -4.92 4.10
CA ARG A 55 5.96 -5.96 5.13
C ARG A 55 5.39 -5.51 6.47
N ASN A 56 5.91 -4.43 7.02
CA ASN A 56 5.49 -3.87 8.31
C ASN A 56 5.75 -2.35 8.38
N PRO A 57 5.11 -1.57 7.51
CA PRO A 57 5.25 -0.12 7.51
C PRO A 57 4.62 0.43 8.79
N TRP A 58 5.42 1.14 9.59
CA TRP A 58 4.96 1.67 10.88
C TRP A 58 4.56 3.15 10.80
N ARG A 59 5.20 3.90 9.90
CA ARG A 59 4.94 5.32 9.70
C ARG A 59 5.20 5.71 8.25
N PHE A 60 4.36 6.60 7.74
CA PHE A 60 4.59 7.32 6.49
C PHE A 60 4.32 8.81 6.70
N SER A 61 4.86 9.64 5.82
CA SER A 61 4.64 11.10 5.81
C SER A 61 4.69 11.63 4.39
N PHE A 62 3.94 12.70 4.14
CA PHE A 62 4.07 13.46 2.91
C PHE A 62 5.13 14.55 3.09
N ASP A 63 6.03 14.69 2.11
CA ASP A 63 6.90 15.85 2.02
C ASP A 63 6.05 17.10 1.71
N ALA A 64 6.20 18.15 2.51
CA ALA A 64 5.37 19.35 2.39
C ALA A 64 5.77 20.26 1.22
N GLY A 65 6.96 20.08 0.64
CA GLY A 65 7.47 20.85 -0.49
C GLY A 65 7.13 20.23 -1.83
N THR A 66 7.20 18.90 -1.94
CA THR A 66 6.96 18.16 -3.19
C THR A 66 5.62 17.44 -3.22
N GLY A 67 5.06 17.09 -2.06
CA GLY A 67 3.86 16.25 -1.95
C GLY A 67 4.16 14.75 -2.01
N ASP A 68 5.43 14.36 -2.11
CA ASP A 68 5.83 12.95 -2.23
C ASP A 68 5.52 12.17 -0.95
N LEU A 69 5.11 10.91 -1.11
CA LEU A 69 4.85 10.03 0.02
C LEU A 69 6.10 9.23 0.38
N LEU A 70 6.60 9.41 1.61
CA LEU A 70 7.69 8.60 2.15
C LEU A 70 7.13 7.56 3.12
N ILE A 71 7.47 6.30 2.89
CA ILE A 71 7.08 5.17 3.75
C ILE A 71 8.34 4.43 4.23
N GLY A 72 8.43 4.20 5.55
CA GLY A 72 9.48 3.35 6.11
C GLY A 72 8.95 1.93 6.29
N ASP A 73 9.45 0.98 5.50
CA ASP A 73 9.12 -0.44 5.66
C ASP A 73 10.24 -1.20 6.39
N VAL A 74 9.89 -1.78 7.54
CA VAL A 74 10.87 -2.47 8.39
C VAL A 74 11.06 -3.91 7.91
N GLY A 75 12.10 -4.13 7.13
CA GLY A 75 12.62 -5.44 6.80
C GLY A 75 13.15 -6.13 8.06
N GLN A 76 12.63 -7.32 8.36
CA GLN A 76 13.19 -8.11 9.46
C GLN A 76 14.58 -8.58 9.07
N SER A 77 15.57 -7.99 9.73
CA SER A 77 16.97 -8.44 9.78
C SER A 77 17.77 -8.51 8.47
N ASP A 78 17.21 -8.22 7.30
CA ASP A 78 17.96 -8.18 6.03
C ASP A 78 17.43 -7.08 5.09
N TRP A 79 17.72 -5.81 5.41
CA TRP A 79 17.50 -4.58 4.60
C TRP A 79 16.16 -3.84 4.78
N GLU A 80 16.27 -2.53 5.00
CA GLU A 80 15.19 -1.54 4.98
C GLU A 80 15.03 -1.02 3.54
N GLU A 81 13.80 -0.92 3.02
CA GLU A 81 13.51 -0.44 1.66
C GLU A 81 12.70 0.87 1.72
N ILE A 82 12.95 1.78 0.77
CA ILE A 82 12.19 3.02 0.58
C ILE A 82 11.53 2.96 -0.79
N ASP A 83 10.20 2.83 -0.81
CA ASP A 83 9.40 2.94 -2.02
C ASP A 83 9.00 4.40 -2.27
N TRP A 84 9.12 4.83 -3.52
CA TRP A 84 8.69 6.15 -4.02
C TRP A 84 7.57 5.96 -5.05
N ALA A 85 6.51 6.77 -4.94
CA ALA A 85 5.41 6.86 -5.89
C ALA A 85 5.00 8.32 -6.09
#